data_AF-A0A3Q2YLF2-F1
#
_entry.id   AF-A0A3Q2YLF2-F1
#
_cell.length_a   1.000
_cell.length_b   1.000
_cell.length_c   1.000
_cell.angle_alpha   90.00
_cell.angle_beta   90.00
_cell.angle_gamma   90.00
#
_symmetry.space_group_name_H-M   'P 1'
#
loop_
_entity.id
_entity.type
_entity.pdbx_description
1 polymer ?
#
loop_
_entity_poly.entity_id
_entity_poly.type
_entity_poly.pdbx_seq_one_letter_code
_entity_poly.pdbx_strand_id
1 'polypeptide(L)'
;MCFYVDYPIYDVLQMVGKANRPILDDEGRCVIMCQGSKKDFFKKFLYEPLPVESHLDHCLHDHFNAEIVTKTVENKQDAVDYLTWTFLYRRMTQNPNYYNLQGMSHRHLSDHLSELVEHTLHDLEQSKCISIEDEMDVAPLNLGMIAAYYYINYTTIELFSMSLNAKTKIRGLIEIISNAAEYKNIPIRHHEDTLLRQLAQKVPHKLNNPKFNDPHVKTNLLLQAHLSRMQLSAELQSDTEEILSKAVRLIQACVDVLSSNGWLSPALAAMELAQMVTQAMWSKDSYLKQLPFFTSEHIKRCVDKGVESIFDIMEMEDEDRSALLQLSDAQMADVARFCNRYPNIELSYEVAEKDNIKSGNPVLVQVQLEREEEVTGPVIAPMFPQNREEGWWVVIGDPKSNSLISIKRLTLQQKAKVKLDFVAPAMGVHNYTLYFMSDAYMGCDQEYKFSTDVKEADSDADSDSD
;
A
#
# COMPACT_ATOMS: atom_id res chain seq x y z
N MET A 1 20.58 19.71 10.83
CA MET A 1 21.34 19.38 12.05
C MET A 1 20.74 18.12 12.63
N CYS A 2 21.53 17.08 12.86
CA CYS A 2 21.09 15.93 13.67
C CYS A 2 21.18 16.35 15.13
N PHE A 3 20.09 16.20 15.88
CA PHE A 3 20.07 16.41 17.32
C PHE A 3 20.05 15.05 18.01
N TYR A 4 20.75 14.94 19.15
CA TYR A 4 20.63 13.77 20.00
C TYR A 4 19.28 13.82 20.72
N VAL A 5 18.54 12.72 20.67
CA VAL A 5 17.27 12.53 21.38
C VAL A 5 17.52 11.52 22.49
N ASP A 6 16.96 11.77 23.67
CA ASP A 6 17.06 10.85 24.79
C ASP A 6 16.35 9.53 24.46
N TYR A 7 16.82 8.43 25.05
CA TYR A 7 16.11 7.16 24.95
C TYR A 7 14.75 7.27 25.64
N PRO A 8 13.69 6.72 25.04
CA PRO A 8 12.42 6.59 25.73
C PRO A 8 12.60 5.81 27.03
N ILE A 9 11.92 6.25 28.09
CA ILE A 9 12.10 5.67 29.44
C ILE A 9 11.77 4.17 29.48
N TYR A 10 10.79 3.72 28.69
CA TYR A 10 10.42 2.31 28.61
C TYR A 10 11.52 1.43 28.01
N ASP A 11 12.31 1.94 27.06
CA ASP A 11 13.47 1.22 26.51
C ASP A 11 14.56 1.07 27.58
N VAL A 12 14.79 2.12 28.36
CA VAL A 12 15.75 2.09 29.47
C VAL A 12 15.29 1.11 30.55
N LEU A 13 14.01 1.11 30.93
CA LEU A 13 13.45 0.13 31.86
C LEU A 13 13.61 -1.30 31.35
N GLN A 14 13.39 -1.52 30.05
CA GLN A 14 13.59 -2.81 29.41
C GLN A 14 15.07 -3.24 29.43
N MET A 15 16.01 -2.32 29.19
CA MET A 15 17.46 -2.58 29.30
C MET A 15 17.86 -2.94 30.74
N VAL A 16 17.34 -2.22 31.74
CA VAL A 16 17.55 -2.53 33.17
C VAL A 16 17.02 -3.92 33.50
N GLY A 17 15.83 -4.27 32.99
CA GLY A 17 15.20 -5.58 33.19
C GLY A 17 15.99 -6.76 32.61
N LYS A 18 16.96 -6.53 31.71
CA LYS A 18 17.87 -7.57 31.22
C LYS A 18 18.88 -8.03 32.28
N ALA A 19 19.14 -7.24 33.32
CA ALA A 19 19.98 -7.61 34.44
C ALA A 19 19.21 -8.48 35.46
N ASN A 20 18.62 -9.59 35.00
CA ASN A 20 17.81 -10.48 35.82
C ASN A 20 18.10 -11.95 35.49
N ARG A 21 18.64 -12.71 36.44
CA ARG A 21 18.93 -14.16 36.33
C ARG A 21 18.39 -14.90 37.55
N PRO A 22 17.06 -15.10 37.65
CA PRO A 22 16.38 -15.45 38.90
C PRO A 22 16.74 -16.82 39.48
N ILE A 23 17.30 -17.73 38.67
CA ILE A 23 17.68 -19.09 39.10
C ILE A 23 19.13 -19.14 39.61
N LEU A 24 19.97 -18.18 39.21
CA LEU A 24 21.43 -18.25 39.39
C LEU A 24 21.97 -17.22 40.38
N ASP A 25 21.38 -16.02 40.41
CA ASP A 25 21.91 -14.89 41.17
C ASP A 25 20.97 -14.48 42.30
N ASP A 26 21.57 -14.09 43.43
CA ASP A 26 20.84 -13.47 44.55
C ASP A 26 20.44 -12.00 44.26
N GLU A 27 21.14 -11.33 43.34
CA GLU A 27 20.86 -9.95 42.95
C GLU A 27 21.26 -9.64 41.50
N GLY A 28 20.55 -8.72 40.87
CA GLY A 28 20.90 -8.11 39.59
C GLY A 28 21.41 -6.68 39.78
N ARG A 29 22.51 -6.31 39.12
CA ARG A 29 23.08 -4.95 39.19
C ARG A 29 23.07 -4.31 37.81
N CYS A 30 22.66 -3.05 37.74
CA CYS A 30 22.68 -2.23 36.52
C CYS A 30 23.35 -0.89 36.80
N VAL A 31 24.23 -0.43 35.90
CA VAL A 31 24.87 0.89 35.97
C VAL A 31 24.52 1.66 34.70
N ILE A 32 23.82 2.78 34.85
CA ILE A 32 23.44 3.66 33.74
C ILE A 32 24.41 4.85 33.71
N MET A 33 25.19 4.93 32.63
CA MET A 33 26.04 6.09 32.36
C MET A 33 25.27 7.07 31.46
N CYS A 34 24.97 8.26 31.98
CA CYS A 34 24.21 9.29 31.26
C CYS A 34 24.85 10.67 31.41
N GLN A 35 24.40 11.64 30.59
CA GLN A 35 24.76 13.04 30.77
C GLN A 35 24.31 13.53 32.16
N GLY A 36 25.08 14.43 32.78
CA GLY A 36 24.76 14.97 34.10
C GLY A 36 23.36 15.58 34.21
N SER A 37 22.87 16.21 33.15
CA SER A 37 21.52 16.79 33.05
C SER A 37 20.38 15.76 33.13
N LYS A 38 20.64 14.47 32.84
CA LYS A 38 19.64 13.40 32.83
C LYS A 38 19.69 12.52 34.09
N LYS A 39 20.69 12.74 34.96
CA LYS A 39 20.91 11.93 36.16
C LYS A 39 19.70 11.92 37.10
N ASP A 40 19.15 13.08 37.41
CA ASP A 40 18.04 13.18 38.37
C ASP A 40 16.71 12.69 37.78
N PHE A 41 16.55 12.80 36.46
CA PHE A 41 15.43 12.17 35.73
C PHE A 41 15.44 10.65 35.93
N PHE A 42 16.57 9.98 35.64
CA PHE A 42 16.66 8.52 35.80
C PHE A 42 16.55 8.08 37.26
N LYS A 43 17.12 8.83 38.20
CA LYS A 43 16.93 8.53 39.64
C LYS A 43 15.45 8.54 40.02
N LYS A 44 14.67 9.50 39.54
CA LYS A 44 13.25 9.55 39.87
C LYS A 44 12.48 8.37 39.25
N PHE A 45 12.54 8.22 37.94
CA PHE A 45 11.66 7.30 37.20
C PHE A 45 12.10 5.83 37.17
N LEU A 46 13.29 5.50 37.67
CA LEU A 46 13.71 4.09 37.84
C LEU A 46 13.44 3.54 39.24
N TYR A 47 13.38 4.40 40.26
CA TYR A 47 13.10 3.98 41.63
C TYR A 47 11.62 4.16 42.03
N GLU A 48 10.91 5.11 41.41
CA GLU A 48 9.48 5.31 41.59
C GLU A 48 8.68 4.61 40.47
N PRO A 49 7.42 4.19 40.73
CA PRO A 49 6.56 3.67 39.68
C PRO A 49 6.28 4.71 38.60
N LEU A 50 6.22 4.27 37.33
CA LEU A 50 6.11 5.15 36.18
C LEU A 50 4.68 5.71 36.01
N PRO A 51 4.48 7.04 35.93
CA PRO A 51 3.22 7.61 35.46
C PRO A 51 3.06 7.38 33.95
N VAL A 52 1.89 6.93 33.52
CA VAL A 52 1.55 6.74 32.10
C VAL A 52 0.36 7.62 31.72
N GLU A 53 0.50 8.31 30.59
CA GLU A 53 -0.49 9.26 30.06
C GLU A 53 -0.88 8.84 28.64
N SER A 54 -2.14 9.07 28.28
CA SER A 54 -2.61 8.90 26.89
C SER A 54 -2.02 9.97 25.97
N HIS A 55 -1.83 9.62 24.69
CA HIS A 55 -1.51 10.53 23.58
C HIS A 55 -2.51 10.38 22.42
N LEU A 56 -3.67 9.75 22.68
CA LEU A 56 -4.69 9.49 21.66
C LEU A 56 -5.23 10.80 21.04
N ASP A 57 -5.24 11.89 21.81
CA ASP A 57 -5.59 13.24 21.38
C ASP A 57 -4.73 13.78 20.24
N HIS A 58 -3.52 13.25 20.05
CA HIS A 58 -2.65 13.61 18.93
C HIS A 58 -2.74 12.67 17.73
N CYS A 59 -3.51 11.58 17.84
CA CYS A 59 -3.57 10.51 16.83
C CYS A 59 -5.01 10.05 16.57
N LEU A 60 -5.99 10.95 16.73
CA LEU A 60 -7.41 10.59 16.77
C LEU A 60 -8.01 10.36 15.38
N HIS A 61 -7.56 11.11 14.37
CA HIS A 61 -8.14 11.15 13.02
C HIS A 61 -8.28 9.77 12.38
N ASP A 62 -7.22 8.94 12.40
CA ASP A 62 -7.24 7.62 11.77
C ASP A 62 -8.26 6.68 12.44
N HIS A 63 -8.40 6.76 13.77
CA HIS A 63 -9.37 5.98 14.52
C HIS A 63 -10.80 6.43 14.24
N PHE A 64 -11.06 7.74 14.29
CA PHE A 64 -12.38 8.28 13.98
C PHE A 64 -12.81 7.93 12.56
N ASN A 65 -11.93 8.10 11.57
CA ASN A 65 -12.20 7.70 10.20
C ASN A 65 -12.56 6.20 10.11
N ALA A 66 -11.80 5.32 10.77
CA ALA A 66 -12.09 3.89 10.76
C ALA A 66 -13.43 3.56 11.43
N GLU A 67 -13.77 4.20 12.55
CA GLU A 67 -15.03 3.96 13.27
C GLU A 67 -16.26 4.53 12.55
N ILE A 68 -16.08 5.58 11.75
CA ILE A 68 -17.13 6.11 10.85
C ILE A 68 -17.35 5.12 9.69
N VAL A 69 -16.27 4.55 9.14
CA VAL A 69 -16.37 3.52 8.08
C VAL A 69 -17.07 2.25 8.59
N THR A 70 -16.84 1.84 9.84
CA THR A 70 -17.53 0.70 10.46
C THR A 70 -18.95 1.02 10.93
N LYS A 71 -19.37 2.29 10.86
CA LYS A 71 -20.63 2.82 11.39
C LYS A 71 -20.78 2.64 12.90
N THR A 72 -19.66 2.64 13.62
CA THR A 72 -19.67 2.74 15.09
C THR A 72 -19.90 4.19 15.54
N VAL A 73 -19.47 5.15 14.73
CA VAL A 73 -19.72 6.57 14.89
C VAL A 73 -20.55 7.06 13.70
N GLU A 74 -21.83 7.33 13.91
CA GLU A 74 -22.74 7.81 12.85
C GLU A 74 -23.03 9.32 12.98
N ASN A 75 -22.74 9.92 14.14
CA ASN A 75 -22.92 11.35 14.38
C ASN A 75 -21.92 11.88 15.44
N LYS A 76 -21.88 13.20 15.64
CA LYS A 76 -20.97 13.85 16.61
C LYS A 76 -21.19 13.39 18.06
N GLN A 77 -22.41 13.01 18.45
CA GLN A 77 -22.67 12.50 19.80
C GLN A 77 -22.03 11.12 20.01
N ASP A 78 -22.15 10.23 19.02
CA ASP A 78 -21.49 8.91 19.07
C ASP A 78 -19.96 9.06 19.18
N ALA A 79 -19.38 10.07 18.54
CA ALA A 79 -17.94 10.36 18.63
C ALA A 79 -17.52 10.79 20.05
N VAL A 80 -18.33 11.63 20.71
CA VAL A 80 -18.11 11.98 22.13
C VAL A 80 -18.24 10.74 23.00
N ASP A 81 -19.27 9.93 22.78
CA ASP A 81 -19.53 8.70 23.53
C ASP A 81 -18.36 7.71 23.36
N TYR A 82 -17.86 7.53 22.14
CA TYR A 82 -16.68 6.72 21.82
C TYR A 82 -15.46 7.16 22.65
N LEU A 83 -15.19 8.46 22.74
CA LEU A 83 -14.09 8.97 23.54
C LEU A 83 -14.22 8.61 25.02
N THR A 84 -15.42 8.48 25.57
CA THR A 84 -15.62 8.12 26.99
C THR A 84 -15.09 6.71 27.33
N TRP A 85 -14.94 5.83 26.34
CA TRP A 85 -14.40 4.47 26.52
C TRP A 85 -12.86 4.44 26.62
N THR A 86 -12.19 5.55 26.33
CA THR A 86 -10.75 5.60 26.16
C THR A 86 -9.98 5.79 27.48
N PHE A 87 -8.71 5.41 27.46
CA PHE A 87 -7.78 5.77 28.55
C PHE A 87 -7.56 7.29 28.63
N LEU A 88 -7.65 8.01 27.51
CA LEU A 88 -7.59 9.47 27.45
C LEU A 88 -8.64 10.10 28.37
N TYR A 89 -9.91 9.71 28.23
CA TYR A 89 -11.01 10.22 29.06
C TYR A 89 -10.75 10.02 30.56
N ARG A 90 -10.24 8.85 30.94
CA ARG A 90 -9.87 8.57 32.34
C ARG A 90 -8.76 9.49 32.84
N ARG A 91 -7.76 9.80 32.01
CA ARG A 91 -6.59 10.60 32.41
C ARG A 91 -6.84 12.10 32.42
N MET A 92 -7.74 12.62 31.59
CA MET A 92 -8.10 14.05 31.55
C MET A 92 -8.57 14.58 32.91
N THR A 93 -9.30 13.78 33.69
CA THR A 93 -9.75 14.16 35.04
C THR A 93 -8.66 14.07 36.11
N GLN A 94 -7.59 13.31 35.85
CA GLN A 94 -6.51 13.06 36.82
C GLN A 94 -5.32 14.00 36.62
N ASN A 95 -5.05 14.40 35.38
CA ASN A 95 -3.96 15.31 35.03
C ASN A 95 -4.40 16.28 33.91
N PRO A 96 -5.37 17.18 34.18
CA PRO A 96 -5.99 18.02 33.16
C PRO A 96 -4.99 18.92 32.43
N ASN A 97 -4.01 19.48 33.13
CA ASN A 97 -3.01 20.37 32.55
C ASN A 97 -2.15 19.69 31.47
N TYR A 98 -1.95 18.37 31.56
CA TYR A 98 -1.21 17.61 30.53
C TYR A 98 -1.92 17.66 29.18
N TYR A 99 -3.26 17.64 29.22
CA TYR A 99 -4.14 17.66 28.05
C TYR A 99 -4.62 19.08 27.71
N ASN A 100 -4.01 20.11 28.29
CA ASN A 100 -4.43 21.51 28.17
C ASN A 100 -5.86 21.82 28.65
N LEU A 101 -6.41 21.02 29.58
CA LEU A 101 -7.68 21.34 30.23
C LEU A 101 -7.47 22.32 31.40
N GLN A 102 -8.32 23.35 31.45
CA GLN A 102 -8.26 24.40 32.48
C GLN A 102 -9.01 24.05 33.78
N GLY A 103 -9.76 22.95 33.79
CA GLY A 103 -10.56 22.54 34.94
C GLY A 103 -11.02 21.09 34.84
N MET A 104 -11.56 20.57 35.95
CA MET A 104 -12.01 19.17 36.09
C MET A 104 -13.52 19.03 36.26
N SER A 105 -14.30 20.10 36.08
CA SER A 105 -15.76 19.98 36.16
C SER A 105 -16.30 19.23 34.94
N HIS A 106 -17.47 18.62 35.09
CA HIS A 106 -18.16 17.96 33.96
C HIS A 106 -18.29 18.86 32.74
N ARG A 107 -18.52 20.17 32.95
CA ARG A 107 -18.57 21.16 31.86
C ARG A 107 -17.24 21.30 31.15
N HIS A 108 -16.12 21.49 31.87
CA HIS A 108 -14.81 21.62 31.23
C HIS A 108 -14.44 20.38 30.42
N LEU A 109 -14.75 19.19 30.94
CA LEU A 109 -14.48 17.93 30.25
C LEU A 109 -15.35 17.77 29.00
N SER A 110 -16.65 18.04 29.12
CA SER A 110 -17.58 17.99 27.99
C SER A 110 -17.19 18.97 26.90
N ASP A 111 -16.93 20.23 27.26
CA ASP A 111 -16.54 21.29 26.31
C ASP A 111 -15.26 20.89 25.56
N HIS A 112 -14.26 20.34 26.26
CA HIS A 112 -13.01 19.89 25.63
C HIS A 112 -13.18 18.67 24.71
N LEU A 113 -13.99 17.69 25.10
CA LEU A 113 -14.28 16.53 24.23
C LEU A 113 -15.03 16.96 22.98
N SER A 114 -16.01 17.86 23.12
CA SER A 114 -16.72 18.42 21.98
C SER A 114 -15.79 19.18 21.04
N GLU A 115 -14.87 19.99 21.57
CA GLU A 115 -13.85 20.69 20.77
C GLU A 115 -12.94 19.68 20.04
N LEU A 116 -12.47 18.64 20.73
CA LEU A 116 -11.61 17.61 20.13
C LEU A 116 -12.32 16.86 18.99
N VAL A 117 -13.59 16.49 19.19
CA VAL A 117 -14.43 15.86 18.16
C VAL A 117 -14.63 16.80 16.97
N GLU A 118 -15.01 18.05 17.23
CA GLU A 118 -15.28 19.04 16.18
C GLU A 118 -14.06 19.26 15.30
N HIS A 119 -12.89 19.49 15.91
CA HIS A 119 -11.63 19.69 15.19
C HIS A 119 -11.25 18.45 14.36
N THR A 120 -11.35 17.26 14.96
CA THR A 120 -10.95 16.01 14.28
C THR A 120 -11.86 15.70 13.09
N LEU A 121 -13.18 15.87 13.25
CA LEU A 121 -14.14 15.64 12.17
C LEU A 121 -14.01 16.71 11.07
N HIS A 122 -13.76 17.96 11.44
CA HIS A 122 -13.53 19.03 10.47
C HIS A 122 -12.28 18.76 9.61
N ASP A 123 -11.17 18.34 10.22
CA ASP A 123 -9.94 17.99 9.48
C ASP A 123 -10.18 16.80 8.52
N LEU A 124 -10.94 15.79 8.97
CA LEU A 124 -11.31 14.63 8.15
C LEU A 124 -12.25 15.00 6.99
N GLU A 125 -13.19 15.90 7.22
CA GLU A 125 -14.08 16.44 6.19
C GLU A 125 -13.29 17.27 5.16
N GLN A 126 -12.39 18.14 5.61
CA GLN A 126 -11.51 18.92 4.75
C GLN A 126 -10.64 18.02 3.86
N SER A 127 -10.19 16.90 4.40
CA SER A 127 -9.43 15.85 3.69
C SER A 127 -10.31 14.98 2.79
N LYS A 128 -11.63 15.24 2.72
CA LYS A 128 -12.64 14.47 1.99
C LYS A 128 -12.68 12.98 2.36
N CYS A 129 -12.33 12.66 3.60
CA CYS A 129 -12.43 11.30 4.14
C CYS A 129 -13.85 11.00 4.62
N ILE A 130 -14.56 12.01 5.13
CA ILE A 130 -15.95 11.92 5.58
C ILE A 130 -16.76 13.09 5.03
N SER A 131 -18.08 12.99 5.08
CA SER A 131 -19.02 14.10 4.89
C SER A 131 -19.79 14.35 6.17
N ILE A 132 -20.05 15.62 6.49
CA ILE A 132 -20.88 16.03 7.62
C ILE A 132 -22.21 16.58 7.07
N GLU A 133 -23.32 15.96 7.45
CA GLU A 133 -24.68 16.37 7.06
C GLU A 133 -25.39 17.03 8.25
N ASP A 134 -26.15 18.09 8.00
CA ASP A 134 -26.90 18.86 9.01
C ASP A 134 -26.05 19.29 10.24
N GLU A 135 -24.74 19.51 10.03
CA GLU A 135 -23.74 19.83 11.07
C GLU A 135 -23.62 18.79 12.20
N MET A 136 -24.20 17.59 12.03
CA MET A 136 -24.33 16.58 13.10
C MET A 136 -23.99 15.17 12.65
N ASP A 137 -24.58 14.70 11.57
CA ASP A 137 -24.45 13.32 11.09
C ASP A 137 -23.20 13.17 10.24
N VAL A 138 -22.52 12.03 10.32
CA VAL A 138 -21.27 11.78 9.58
C VAL A 138 -21.37 10.51 8.75
N ALA A 139 -20.86 10.56 7.53
CA ALA A 139 -20.81 9.42 6.63
C ALA A 139 -19.41 9.25 6.01
N PRO A 140 -18.94 8.00 5.80
CA PRO A 140 -17.65 7.76 5.18
C PRO A 140 -17.70 8.09 3.68
N LEU A 141 -16.65 8.77 3.19
CA LEU A 141 -16.41 8.98 1.76
C LEU A 141 -15.38 7.98 1.23
N ASN A 142 -15.21 7.96 -0.09
CA ASN A 142 -14.32 7.02 -0.75
C ASN A 142 -12.87 7.04 -0.23
N LEU A 143 -12.30 8.23 0.02
CA LEU A 143 -10.95 8.33 0.58
C LEU A 143 -10.85 7.76 1.99
N GLY A 144 -11.86 8.01 2.83
CA GLY A 144 -11.93 7.48 4.19
C GLY A 144 -12.04 5.96 4.21
N MET A 145 -12.86 5.40 3.31
CA MET A 145 -12.96 3.95 3.11
C MET A 145 -11.62 3.33 2.69
N ILE A 146 -10.89 3.94 1.75
CA ILE A 146 -9.56 3.47 1.32
C ILE A 146 -8.56 3.54 2.48
N ALA A 147 -8.52 4.65 3.21
CA ALA A 147 -7.61 4.85 4.35
C ALA A 147 -7.84 3.78 5.44
N ALA A 148 -9.10 3.54 5.82
CA ALA A 148 -9.47 2.55 6.82
C ALA A 148 -9.17 1.12 6.35
N TYR A 149 -9.49 0.80 5.09
CA TYR A 149 -9.31 -0.55 4.53
C TYR A 149 -7.84 -1.00 4.50
N TYR A 150 -6.93 -0.09 4.12
CA TYR A 150 -5.49 -0.40 4.02
C TYR A 150 -4.68 -0.03 5.27
N TYR A 151 -5.34 0.51 6.29
CA TYR A 151 -4.70 1.00 7.51
C TYR A 151 -3.60 2.03 7.21
N ILE A 152 -3.96 3.04 6.43
CA ILE A 152 -3.09 4.14 5.97
C ILE A 152 -3.52 5.42 6.67
N ASN A 153 -2.54 6.24 7.05
CA ASN A 153 -2.81 7.53 7.67
C ASN A 153 -3.62 8.45 6.73
N TYR A 154 -4.63 9.14 7.26
CA TYR A 154 -5.52 9.97 6.44
C TYR A 154 -4.76 11.05 5.64
N THR A 155 -3.69 11.63 6.20
CA THR A 155 -2.86 12.63 5.51
C THR A 155 -2.11 12.04 4.31
N THR A 156 -1.76 10.76 4.34
CA THR A 156 -1.16 10.07 3.19
C THR A 156 -2.16 9.94 2.05
N ILE A 157 -3.42 9.59 2.36
CA ILE A 157 -4.47 9.49 1.33
C ILE A 157 -4.86 10.88 0.79
N GLU A 158 -4.90 11.90 1.65
CA GLU A 158 -5.07 13.29 1.22
C GLU A 158 -3.96 13.71 0.23
N LEU A 159 -2.70 13.44 0.58
CA LEU A 159 -1.55 13.66 -0.31
C LEU A 159 -1.70 12.92 -1.64
N PHE A 160 -2.15 11.67 -1.63
CA PHE A 160 -2.38 10.88 -2.84
C PHE A 160 -3.46 11.50 -3.72
N SER A 161 -4.59 11.89 -3.13
CA SER A 161 -5.70 12.55 -3.82
C SER A 161 -5.28 13.86 -4.50
N MET A 162 -4.42 14.65 -3.85
CA MET A 162 -3.93 15.92 -4.40
C MET A 162 -2.80 15.76 -5.43
N SER A 163 -1.98 14.73 -5.30
CA SER A 163 -0.75 14.57 -6.10
C SER A 163 -0.96 13.70 -7.35
N LEU A 164 -1.81 12.69 -7.25
CA LEU A 164 -2.11 11.80 -8.36
C LEU A 164 -2.96 12.52 -9.41
N ASN A 165 -2.60 12.35 -10.68
CA ASN A 165 -3.32 12.88 -11.83
C ASN A 165 -3.37 11.88 -12.99
N ALA A 166 -4.21 12.14 -13.98
CA ALA A 166 -4.43 11.29 -15.16
C ALA A 166 -3.17 10.96 -15.99
N LYS A 167 -2.07 11.69 -15.82
CA LYS A 167 -0.80 11.52 -16.55
C LYS A 167 0.33 10.97 -15.68
N THR A 168 0.05 10.62 -14.42
CA THR A 168 1.04 10.07 -13.50
C THR A 168 1.57 8.75 -14.05
N LYS A 169 2.89 8.56 -13.94
CA LYS A 169 3.60 7.35 -14.37
C LYS A 169 4.42 6.79 -13.21
N ILE A 170 5.02 5.62 -13.40
CA ILE A 170 5.89 4.93 -12.42
C ILE A 170 6.84 5.88 -11.67
N ARG A 171 7.55 6.77 -12.39
CA ARG A 171 8.44 7.76 -11.76
C ARG A 171 7.71 8.63 -10.73
N GLY A 172 6.55 9.17 -11.09
CA GLY A 172 5.74 10.00 -10.20
C GLY A 172 5.11 9.18 -9.07
N LEU A 173 4.69 7.95 -9.34
CA LEU A 173 4.16 7.04 -8.32
C LEU A 173 5.20 6.76 -7.22
N ILE A 174 6.45 6.45 -7.58
CA ILE A 174 7.53 6.25 -6.61
C ILE A 174 7.73 7.51 -5.75
N GLU A 175 7.71 8.70 -6.36
CA GLU A 175 7.85 9.97 -5.64
C GLU A 175 6.70 10.22 -4.66
N ILE A 176 5.46 10.03 -5.11
CA ILE A 176 4.25 10.23 -4.29
C ILE A 176 4.21 9.25 -3.13
N ILE A 177 4.47 7.96 -3.38
CA ILE A 177 4.46 6.91 -2.34
C ILE A 177 5.59 7.14 -1.31
N SER A 178 6.75 7.61 -1.75
CA SER A 178 7.87 7.89 -0.83
C SER A 178 7.55 9.03 0.15
N ASN A 179 6.65 9.94 -0.22
CA ASN A 179 6.20 11.05 0.61
C ASN A 179 5.09 10.68 1.61
N ALA A 180 4.69 9.41 1.68
CA ALA A 180 3.70 8.92 2.63
C ALA A 180 4.15 9.13 4.10
N ALA A 181 3.21 9.47 4.98
CA ALA A 181 3.45 9.72 6.40
C ALA A 181 4.03 8.48 7.13
N GLU A 182 3.73 7.28 6.64
CA GLU A 182 4.25 5.99 7.10
C GLU A 182 5.78 5.90 7.05
N TYR A 183 6.40 6.68 6.16
CA TYR A 183 7.85 6.74 5.95
C TYR A 183 8.53 7.91 6.66
N LYS A 184 7.77 8.78 7.34
CA LYS A 184 8.32 9.89 8.13
C LYS A 184 9.28 9.43 9.23
N ASN A 185 9.06 8.22 9.75
CA ASN A 185 9.85 7.64 10.84
C ASN A 185 11.10 6.88 10.38
N ILE A 186 11.37 6.81 9.06
CA ILE A 186 12.61 6.20 8.56
C ILE A 186 13.80 7.00 9.11
N PRO A 187 14.74 6.36 9.83
CA PRO A 187 15.78 7.08 10.55
C PRO A 187 16.78 7.72 9.59
N ILE A 188 17.24 8.92 9.91
CA ILE A 188 18.41 9.53 9.26
C ILE A 188 19.58 9.45 10.25
N ARG A 189 20.55 8.58 9.96
CA ARG A 189 21.71 8.37 10.83
C ARG A 189 22.86 9.31 10.48
N HIS A 190 23.79 9.45 11.42
CA HIS A 190 24.97 10.28 11.24
C HIS A 190 25.80 9.80 10.03
N HIS A 191 26.26 10.73 9.19
CA HIS A 191 27.01 10.47 7.95
C HIS A 191 26.26 9.71 6.83
N GLU A 192 24.94 9.49 6.94
CA GLU A 192 24.18 8.89 5.82
C GLU A 192 24.00 9.86 4.65
N ASP A 193 24.11 11.17 4.86
CA ASP A 193 23.94 12.19 3.83
C ASP A 193 24.89 12.01 2.63
N THR A 194 26.14 11.63 2.89
CA THR A 194 27.15 11.39 1.87
C THR A 194 26.86 10.09 1.10
N LEU A 195 26.45 9.04 1.81
CA LEU A 195 26.07 7.75 1.21
C LEU A 195 24.85 7.90 0.30
N LEU A 196 23.80 8.58 0.79
CA LEU A 196 22.59 8.84 0.01
C LEU A 196 22.87 9.71 -1.21
N ARG A 197 23.80 10.67 -1.12
CA ARG A 197 24.25 11.45 -2.28
C ARG A 197 24.94 10.60 -3.34
N GLN A 198 25.78 9.64 -2.93
CA GLN A 198 26.41 8.70 -3.86
C GLN A 198 25.38 7.76 -4.49
N LEU A 199 24.41 7.29 -3.70
CA LEU A 199 23.31 6.46 -4.20
C LEU A 199 22.46 7.21 -5.22
N ALA A 200 22.12 8.47 -4.96
CA ALA A 200 21.36 9.33 -5.87
C ALA A 200 22.03 9.51 -7.24
N GLN A 201 23.36 9.40 -7.34
CA GLN A 201 24.08 9.42 -8.61
C GLN A 201 23.95 8.12 -9.41
N LYS A 202 23.68 6.98 -8.75
CA LYS A 202 23.60 5.65 -9.37
C LYS A 202 22.16 5.26 -9.75
N VAL A 203 21.16 5.74 -9.02
CA VAL A 203 19.76 5.37 -9.27
C VAL A 203 19.22 5.90 -10.62
N PRO A 204 18.25 5.21 -11.25
CA PRO A 204 17.74 5.58 -12.57
C PRO A 204 17.02 6.94 -12.63
N HIS A 205 16.26 7.30 -11.61
CA HIS A 205 15.49 8.54 -11.58
C HIS A 205 16.11 9.56 -10.62
N LYS A 206 16.62 10.65 -11.20
CA LYS A 206 17.18 11.77 -10.44
C LYS A 206 16.07 12.58 -9.78
N LEU A 207 16.29 12.91 -8.51
CA LEU A 207 15.42 13.76 -7.70
C LEU A 207 15.73 15.24 -7.95
N ASN A 208 14.70 16.08 -7.84
CA ASN A 208 14.82 17.52 -7.98
C ASN A 208 15.26 18.12 -6.64
N ASN A 209 16.44 18.74 -6.59
CA ASN A 209 17.01 19.41 -5.40
C ASN A 209 16.84 18.61 -4.08
N PRO A 210 17.31 17.35 -4.02
CA PRO A 210 17.08 16.48 -2.88
C PRO A 210 17.77 17.00 -1.61
N LYS A 211 17.03 16.98 -0.50
CA LYS A 211 17.57 17.18 0.84
C LYS A 211 17.84 15.82 1.46
N PHE A 212 19.11 15.45 1.61
CA PHE A 212 19.51 14.11 2.10
C PHE A 212 19.29 13.88 3.60
N ASN A 213 18.72 14.85 4.31
CA ASN A 213 18.25 14.72 5.68
C ASN A 213 16.72 14.54 5.75
N ASP A 214 16.06 14.35 4.61
CA ASP A 214 14.63 14.08 4.50
C ASP A 214 14.39 12.56 4.39
N PRO A 215 13.60 11.96 5.30
CA PRO A 215 13.28 10.53 5.26
C PRO A 215 12.55 10.11 3.97
N HIS A 216 11.77 11.00 3.35
CA HIS A 216 11.07 10.71 2.10
C HIS A 216 12.03 10.60 0.92
N VAL A 217 13.05 11.47 0.88
CA VAL A 217 14.15 11.39 -0.10
C VAL A 217 14.94 10.09 0.08
N LYS A 218 15.27 9.73 1.32
CA LYS A 218 15.94 8.45 1.62
C LYS A 218 15.10 7.26 1.13
N THR A 219 13.82 7.24 1.47
CA THR A 219 12.88 6.18 1.07
C THR A 219 12.80 6.03 -0.45
N ASN A 220 12.71 7.14 -1.19
CA ASN A 220 12.69 7.12 -2.65
C ASN A 220 13.96 6.48 -3.23
N LEU A 221 15.14 6.88 -2.73
CA LEU A 221 16.41 6.31 -3.18
C LEU A 221 16.52 4.81 -2.86
N LEU A 222 16.04 4.39 -1.69
CA LEU A 222 16.06 2.98 -1.28
C LEU A 222 15.08 2.13 -2.11
N LEU A 223 13.88 2.63 -2.42
CA LEU A 223 12.96 1.96 -3.34
C LEU A 223 13.59 1.79 -4.73
N GLN A 224 14.22 2.84 -5.28
CA GLN A 224 14.91 2.72 -6.56
C GLN A 224 16.10 1.75 -6.52
N ALA A 225 16.83 1.72 -5.40
CA ALA A 225 17.94 0.79 -5.19
C ALA A 225 17.45 -0.66 -5.15
N HIS A 226 16.33 -0.91 -4.47
CA HIS A 226 15.64 -2.21 -4.43
C HIS A 226 15.22 -2.68 -5.81
N LEU A 227 14.51 -1.85 -6.58
CA LEU A 227 14.10 -2.16 -7.96
C LEU A 227 15.31 -2.42 -8.89
N SER A 228 16.46 -1.83 -8.57
CA SER A 228 17.70 -2.03 -9.30
C SER A 228 18.55 -3.20 -8.77
N ARG A 229 18.11 -3.90 -7.71
CA ARG A 229 18.87 -4.92 -6.97
C ARG A 229 20.29 -4.47 -6.59
N MET A 230 20.45 -3.20 -6.23
CA MET A 230 21.74 -2.67 -5.78
C MET A 230 22.07 -3.22 -4.39
N GLN A 231 23.30 -3.69 -4.21
CA GLN A 231 23.79 -4.10 -2.90
C GLN A 231 24.06 -2.88 -2.02
N LEU A 232 23.38 -2.83 -0.87
CA LEU A 232 23.48 -1.76 0.13
C LEU A 232 24.22 -2.26 1.38
N SER A 233 24.55 -1.34 2.29
CA SER A 233 25.03 -1.74 3.62
C SER A 233 23.89 -2.40 4.41
N ALA A 234 24.22 -3.20 5.42
CA ALA A 234 23.22 -3.91 6.23
C ALA A 234 22.22 -2.95 6.90
N GLU A 235 22.67 -1.76 7.30
CA GLU A 235 21.81 -0.74 7.92
C GLU A 235 20.77 -0.20 6.94
N LEU A 236 21.19 0.15 5.72
CA LEU A 236 20.28 0.64 4.68
C LEU A 236 19.38 -0.48 4.15
N GLN A 237 19.86 -1.72 4.13
CA GLN A 237 19.06 -2.88 3.77
C GLN A 237 17.96 -3.13 4.79
N SER A 238 18.26 -3.03 6.09
CA SER A 238 17.26 -3.10 7.15
C SER A 238 16.18 -2.01 7.00
N ASP A 239 16.58 -0.79 6.64
CA ASP A 239 15.61 0.28 6.36
C ASP A 239 14.77 -0.02 5.10
N THR A 240 15.38 -0.58 4.05
CA THR A 240 14.67 -1.01 2.84
C THR A 240 13.61 -2.07 3.17
N GLU A 241 13.93 -3.06 4.00
CA GLU A 241 12.96 -4.08 4.41
C GLU A 241 11.77 -3.47 5.17
N GLU A 242 12.00 -2.50 6.05
CA GLU A 242 10.93 -1.75 6.71
C GLU A 242 10.07 -0.98 5.70
N ILE A 243 10.70 -0.34 4.71
CA ILE A 243 9.99 0.39 3.65
C ILE A 243 9.09 -0.57 2.85
N LEU A 244 9.64 -1.70 2.42
CA LEU A 244 8.95 -2.71 1.63
C LEU A 244 7.77 -3.33 2.37
N SER A 245 7.89 -3.52 3.69
CA SER A 245 6.82 -4.04 4.54
C SER A 245 5.52 -3.22 4.50
N LYS A 246 5.61 -1.94 4.13
CA LYS A 246 4.49 -1.00 4.02
C LYS A 246 4.17 -0.61 2.56
N ALA A 247 5.05 -0.89 1.61
CA ALA A 247 4.96 -0.38 0.23
C ALA A 247 3.73 -0.91 -0.52
N VAL A 248 3.45 -2.21 -0.38
CA VAL A 248 2.36 -2.87 -1.12
C VAL A 248 1.00 -2.24 -0.83
N ARG A 249 0.68 -2.01 0.45
CA ARG A 249 -0.61 -1.39 0.82
C ARG A 249 -0.73 0.06 0.33
N LEU A 250 0.36 0.82 0.31
CA LEU A 250 0.39 2.18 -0.24
C LEU A 250 0.17 2.17 -1.77
N ILE A 251 0.79 1.23 -2.48
CA ILE A 251 0.59 1.05 -3.92
C ILE A 251 -0.86 0.65 -4.22
N GLN A 252 -1.43 -0.28 -3.46
CA GLN A 252 -2.83 -0.70 -3.60
C GLN A 252 -3.80 0.46 -3.33
N ALA A 253 -3.53 1.31 -2.34
CA ALA A 253 -4.32 2.51 -2.13
C ALA A 253 -4.19 3.52 -3.28
N CYS A 254 -3.02 3.66 -3.90
CA CYS A 254 -2.87 4.43 -5.14
C CYS A 254 -3.74 3.86 -6.27
N VAL A 255 -3.76 2.53 -6.46
CA VAL A 255 -4.65 1.88 -7.45
C VAL A 255 -6.10 2.27 -7.21
N ASP A 256 -6.56 2.18 -5.96
CA ASP A 256 -7.96 2.46 -5.62
C ASP A 256 -8.28 3.96 -5.84
N VAL A 257 -7.43 4.89 -5.40
CA VAL A 257 -7.61 6.34 -5.64
C VAL A 257 -7.63 6.66 -7.14
N LEU A 258 -6.74 6.07 -7.93
CA LEU A 258 -6.68 6.30 -9.39
C LEU A 258 -7.89 5.73 -10.11
N SER A 259 -8.36 4.56 -9.68
CA SER A 259 -9.53 3.89 -10.27
C SER A 259 -10.82 4.61 -9.95
N SER A 260 -10.98 5.14 -8.73
CA SER A 260 -12.13 5.97 -8.36
C SER A 260 -12.17 7.30 -9.11
N ASN A 261 -11.01 7.83 -9.53
CA ASN A 261 -10.92 9.00 -10.40
C ASN A 261 -11.08 8.66 -11.89
N GLY A 262 -11.22 7.38 -12.26
CA GLY A 262 -11.44 6.95 -13.64
C GLY A 262 -10.21 7.03 -14.55
N TRP A 263 -8.98 7.01 -14.01
CA TRP A 263 -7.76 7.13 -14.82
C TRP A 263 -7.09 5.78 -15.09
N LEU A 264 -7.14 5.33 -16.34
CA LEU A 264 -6.68 3.99 -16.72
C LEU A 264 -5.16 3.83 -16.64
N SER A 265 -4.40 4.63 -17.39
CA SER A 265 -2.95 4.45 -17.52
C SER A 265 -2.21 4.54 -16.18
N PRO A 266 -2.49 5.50 -15.29
CA PRO A 266 -1.86 5.54 -13.98
C PRO A 266 -2.24 4.35 -13.10
N ALA A 267 -3.49 3.88 -13.16
CA ALA A 267 -3.94 2.73 -12.36
C ALA A 267 -3.20 1.45 -12.79
N LEU A 268 -3.11 1.18 -14.09
CA LEU A 268 -2.33 0.06 -14.62
C LEU A 268 -0.83 0.18 -14.25
N ALA A 269 -0.26 1.39 -14.32
CA ALA A 269 1.12 1.62 -13.89
C ALA A 269 1.35 1.41 -12.39
N ALA A 270 0.33 1.64 -11.54
CA ALA A 270 0.39 1.35 -10.12
C ALA A 270 0.29 -0.16 -9.85
N MET A 271 -0.52 -0.90 -10.61
CA MET A 271 -0.55 -2.37 -10.56
C MET A 271 0.80 -2.96 -10.96
N GLU A 272 1.39 -2.48 -12.06
CA GLU A 272 2.73 -2.85 -12.50
C GLU A 272 3.80 -2.51 -11.43
N LEU A 273 3.68 -1.35 -10.76
CA LEU A 273 4.58 -1.00 -9.65
C LEU A 273 4.49 -2.00 -8.48
N ALA A 274 3.32 -2.58 -8.19
CA ALA A 274 3.19 -3.61 -7.18
C ALA A 274 3.99 -4.88 -7.54
N GLN A 275 3.92 -5.29 -8.82
CA GLN A 275 4.71 -6.41 -9.35
C GLN A 275 6.21 -6.10 -9.29
N MET A 276 6.62 -4.91 -9.75
CA MET A 276 8.00 -4.43 -9.74
C MET A 276 8.62 -4.44 -8.34
N VAL A 277 7.88 -3.96 -7.33
CA VAL A 277 8.33 -3.93 -5.93
C VAL A 277 8.44 -5.34 -5.37
N THR A 278 7.50 -6.22 -5.69
CA THR A 278 7.51 -7.63 -5.25
C THR A 278 8.71 -8.37 -5.83
N GLN A 279 8.98 -8.24 -7.12
CA GLN A 279 10.04 -8.97 -7.83
C GLN A 279 11.39 -8.25 -7.87
N ALA A 280 11.47 -7.06 -7.27
CA ALA A 280 12.66 -6.22 -7.24
C ALA A 280 13.25 -5.99 -8.65
N MET A 281 12.44 -5.46 -9.57
CA MET A 281 12.84 -5.19 -10.95
C MET A 281 12.12 -3.98 -11.55
N TRP A 282 12.70 -3.41 -12.62
CA TRP A 282 12.06 -2.33 -13.37
C TRP A 282 11.12 -2.86 -14.44
N SER A 283 10.13 -2.05 -14.85
CA SER A 283 9.19 -2.39 -15.94
C SER A 283 9.84 -2.77 -17.27
N LYS A 284 11.04 -2.26 -17.54
CA LYS A 284 11.80 -2.53 -18.77
C LYS A 284 12.81 -3.68 -18.66
N ASP A 285 12.93 -4.28 -17.48
CA ASP A 285 13.79 -5.45 -17.29
C ASP A 285 13.16 -6.68 -17.94
N SER A 286 13.99 -7.66 -18.33
CA SER A 286 13.49 -8.96 -18.79
C SER A 286 12.72 -9.68 -17.68
N TYR A 287 11.56 -10.25 -18.01
CA TYR A 287 10.74 -11.04 -17.08
C TYR A 287 11.49 -12.25 -16.50
N LEU A 288 12.51 -12.75 -17.21
CA LEU A 288 13.39 -13.83 -16.76
C LEU A 288 14.19 -13.48 -15.50
N LYS A 289 14.35 -12.19 -15.19
CA LYS A 289 15.05 -11.71 -13.98
C LYS A 289 14.34 -12.14 -12.69
N GLN A 290 13.07 -12.55 -12.76
CA GLN A 290 12.32 -13.10 -11.63
C GLN A 290 12.86 -14.47 -11.19
N LEU A 291 13.46 -15.24 -12.10
CA LEU A 291 13.95 -16.58 -11.81
C LEU A 291 15.13 -16.55 -10.82
N PRO A 292 15.17 -17.48 -9.85
CA PRO A 292 16.31 -17.63 -8.95
C PRO A 292 17.62 -17.85 -9.73
N PHE A 293 18.72 -17.28 -9.23
CA PHE A 293 20.08 -17.42 -9.79
C PHE A 293 20.30 -16.84 -11.21
N PHE A 294 19.32 -16.17 -11.80
CA PHE A 294 19.50 -15.54 -13.11
C PHE A 294 20.34 -14.27 -13.02
N THR A 295 21.47 -14.28 -13.73
CA THR A 295 22.32 -13.10 -13.93
C THR A 295 22.03 -12.44 -15.28
N SER A 296 22.54 -11.22 -15.49
CA SER A 296 22.45 -10.54 -16.79
C SER A 296 23.04 -11.34 -17.96
N GLU A 297 24.02 -12.21 -17.69
CA GLU A 297 24.59 -13.12 -18.70
C GLU A 297 23.61 -14.24 -19.09
N HIS A 298 22.89 -14.81 -18.12
CA HIS A 298 21.83 -15.80 -18.39
C HIS A 298 20.73 -15.19 -19.26
N ILE A 299 20.24 -14.00 -18.87
CA ILE A 299 19.21 -13.27 -19.61
C ILE A 299 19.67 -13.02 -21.05
N LYS A 300 20.91 -12.55 -21.25
CA LYS A 300 21.44 -12.31 -22.59
C LYS A 300 21.44 -13.58 -23.45
N ARG A 301 21.88 -14.71 -22.91
CA ARG A 301 21.87 -16.00 -23.62
C ARG A 301 20.46 -16.46 -23.97
N CYS A 302 19.50 -16.28 -23.06
CA CYS A 302 18.10 -16.61 -23.33
C CYS A 302 17.55 -15.77 -24.48
N VAL A 303 17.74 -14.44 -24.43
CA VAL A 303 17.29 -13.53 -25.47
C VAL A 303 17.96 -13.84 -26.82
N ASP A 304 19.26 -14.14 -26.83
CA ASP A 304 19.99 -14.53 -28.05
C ASP A 304 19.45 -15.85 -28.67
N LYS A 305 18.81 -16.73 -27.87
CA LYS A 305 18.13 -17.96 -28.31
C LYS A 305 16.63 -17.75 -28.62
N GLY A 306 16.10 -16.53 -28.42
CA GLY A 306 14.68 -16.21 -28.64
C GLY A 306 13.76 -16.54 -27.46
N VAL A 307 14.31 -16.70 -26.25
CA VAL A 307 13.57 -16.94 -25.01
C VAL A 307 13.48 -15.63 -24.24
N GLU A 308 12.29 -15.04 -24.17
CA GLU A 308 12.04 -13.72 -23.59
C GLU A 308 11.08 -13.76 -22.38
N SER A 309 10.29 -14.83 -22.26
CA SER A 309 9.27 -15.02 -21.21
C SER A 309 9.53 -16.26 -20.34
N ILE A 310 8.85 -16.32 -19.19
CA ILE A 310 8.91 -17.51 -18.31
C ILE A 310 8.17 -18.69 -18.95
N PHE A 311 7.10 -18.42 -19.72
CA PHE A 311 6.39 -19.45 -20.49
C PHE A 311 7.31 -20.10 -21.52
N ASP A 312 8.16 -19.33 -22.20
CA ASP A 312 9.12 -19.86 -23.17
C ASP A 312 10.05 -20.89 -22.52
N ILE A 313 10.48 -20.65 -21.27
CA ILE A 313 11.34 -21.59 -20.51
C ILE A 313 10.58 -22.84 -20.11
N MET A 314 9.30 -22.71 -19.75
CA MET A 314 8.43 -23.83 -19.37
C MET A 314 8.17 -24.77 -20.55
N GLU A 315 8.10 -24.24 -21.76
CA GLU A 315 7.89 -25.00 -23.00
C GLU A 315 9.17 -25.68 -23.54
N MET A 316 10.35 -25.32 -23.02
CA MET A 316 11.62 -25.94 -23.44
C MET A 316 11.74 -27.38 -22.96
N GLU A 317 12.31 -28.25 -23.80
CA GLU A 317 12.76 -29.58 -23.40
C GLU A 317 13.87 -29.52 -22.34
N ASP A 318 13.92 -30.49 -21.43
CA ASP A 318 14.82 -30.48 -20.27
C ASP A 318 16.32 -30.42 -20.64
N GLU A 319 16.72 -31.10 -21.73
CA GLU A 319 18.09 -31.06 -22.24
C GLU A 319 18.47 -29.66 -22.75
N ASP A 320 17.59 -29.05 -23.52
CA ASP A 320 17.76 -27.71 -24.08
C ASP A 320 17.78 -26.64 -23.00
N ARG A 321 16.91 -26.80 -21.98
CA ARG A 321 16.81 -25.89 -20.83
C ARG A 321 18.08 -25.96 -20.00
N SER A 322 18.55 -27.16 -19.68
CA SER A 322 19.78 -27.36 -18.89
C SER A 322 21.02 -26.83 -19.62
N ALA A 323 21.12 -27.07 -20.93
CA ALA A 323 22.21 -26.58 -21.76
C ALA A 323 22.23 -25.04 -21.87
N LEU A 324 21.05 -24.40 -21.92
CA LEU A 324 20.92 -22.95 -22.01
C LEU A 324 21.25 -22.26 -20.68
N LEU A 325 20.67 -22.76 -19.58
CA LEU A 325 20.77 -22.11 -18.27
C LEU A 325 22.14 -22.36 -17.61
N GLN A 326 22.73 -23.54 -17.80
CA GLN A 326 24.03 -23.91 -17.21
C GLN A 326 24.06 -23.76 -15.68
N LEU A 327 22.94 -24.06 -15.02
CA LEU A 327 22.80 -24.07 -13.58
C LEU A 327 23.04 -25.48 -13.02
N SER A 328 23.39 -25.58 -11.75
CA SER A 328 23.48 -26.87 -11.06
C SER A 328 22.09 -27.50 -10.84
N ASP A 329 22.04 -28.82 -10.63
CA ASP A 329 20.77 -29.54 -10.40
C ASP A 329 19.92 -28.94 -9.26
N ALA A 330 20.57 -28.48 -8.18
CA ALA A 330 19.89 -27.83 -7.07
C ALA A 330 19.26 -26.48 -7.46
N GLN A 331 19.99 -25.67 -8.25
CA GLN A 331 19.48 -24.40 -8.77
C GLN A 331 18.39 -24.61 -9.82
N MET A 332 18.52 -25.64 -10.66
CA MET A 332 17.47 -26.04 -11.61
C MET A 332 16.19 -26.46 -10.88
N ALA A 333 16.30 -27.15 -9.74
CA ALA A 333 15.15 -27.49 -8.91
C ALA A 333 14.46 -26.23 -8.33
N ASP A 334 15.22 -25.22 -7.93
CA ASP A 334 14.68 -23.92 -7.50
C ASP A 334 13.97 -23.16 -8.63
N VAL A 335 14.56 -23.17 -9.82
CA VAL A 335 13.95 -22.61 -11.04
C VAL A 335 12.65 -23.34 -11.37
N ALA A 336 12.64 -24.68 -11.33
CA ALA A 336 11.44 -25.48 -11.57
C ALA A 336 10.35 -25.19 -10.52
N ARG A 337 10.72 -25.04 -9.24
CA ARG A 337 9.79 -24.61 -8.18
C ARG A 337 9.19 -23.25 -8.47
N PHE A 338 9.96 -22.31 -9.00
CA PHE A 338 9.45 -21.02 -9.44
C PHE A 338 8.48 -21.17 -10.61
N CYS A 339 8.86 -21.90 -11.67
CA CYS A 339 8.03 -22.11 -12.86
C CYS A 339 6.69 -22.76 -12.53
N ASN A 340 6.67 -23.82 -11.72
CA ASN A 340 5.44 -24.49 -11.28
C ASN A 340 4.53 -23.58 -10.43
N ARG A 341 5.11 -22.53 -9.85
CA ARG A 341 4.37 -21.55 -9.06
C ARG A 341 3.98 -20.30 -9.82
N TYR A 342 4.59 -20.09 -10.97
CA TYR A 342 4.32 -18.95 -11.81
C TYR A 342 2.89 -19.05 -12.36
N PRO A 343 2.07 -17.98 -12.31
CA PRO A 343 0.67 -18.07 -12.69
C PRO A 343 0.47 -18.43 -14.17
N ASN A 344 -0.13 -19.60 -14.42
CA ASN A 344 -0.74 -19.96 -15.70
C ASN A 344 -2.27 -19.99 -15.52
N ILE A 345 -2.96 -18.94 -15.99
CA ILE A 345 -4.38 -18.73 -15.77
C ILE A 345 -5.06 -18.48 -17.12
N GLU A 346 -6.01 -19.33 -17.47
CA GLU A 346 -6.88 -19.13 -18.62
C GLU A 346 -8.02 -18.17 -18.26
N LEU A 347 -8.22 -17.16 -19.10
CA LEU A 347 -9.29 -16.18 -18.97
C LEU A 347 -10.29 -16.36 -20.12
N SER A 348 -11.56 -16.55 -19.76
CA SER A 348 -12.68 -16.41 -20.69
C SER A 348 -13.62 -15.29 -20.23
N TYR A 349 -14.23 -14.59 -21.18
CA TYR A 349 -15.19 -13.53 -20.86
C TYR A 349 -16.38 -13.53 -21.81
N GLU A 350 -17.53 -13.07 -21.30
CA GLU A 350 -18.75 -12.88 -22.06
C GLU A 350 -19.42 -11.56 -21.70
N VAL A 351 -19.95 -10.87 -22.71
CA VAL A 351 -20.78 -9.67 -22.51
C VAL A 351 -22.24 -10.12 -22.54
N ALA A 352 -22.94 -9.97 -21.43
CA ALA A 352 -24.35 -10.34 -21.33
C ALA A 352 -25.19 -9.48 -22.27
N GLU A 353 -26.14 -10.12 -22.97
CA GLU A 353 -27.08 -9.45 -23.88
C GLU A 353 -26.39 -8.52 -24.92
N LYS A 354 -25.22 -8.92 -25.43
CA LYS A 354 -24.39 -8.11 -26.34
C LYS A 354 -25.15 -7.45 -27.50
N ASP A 355 -26.18 -8.11 -28.02
CA ASP A 355 -26.98 -7.63 -29.15
C ASP A 355 -28.11 -6.68 -28.73
N ASN A 356 -28.36 -6.45 -27.44
CA ASN A 356 -29.47 -5.64 -26.92
C ASN A 356 -29.03 -4.67 -25.82
N ILE A 357 -27.84 -4.08 -25.95
CA ILE A 357 -27.36 -3.04 -25.04
C ILE A 357 -27.91 -1.69 -25.48
N LYS A 358 -28.61 -1.00 -24.58
CA LYS A 358 -29.17 0.34 -24.83
C LYS A 358 -28.43 1.38 -24.00
N SER A 359 -28.33 2.61 -24.52
CA SER A 359 -27.72 3.74 -23.82
C SER A 359 -28.35 3.92 -22.43
N GLY A 360 -27.54 4.05 -21.39
CA GLY A 360 -27.99 4.21 -20.00
C GLY A 360 -28.28 2.90 -19.24
N ASN A 361 -28.38 1.76 -19.93
CA ASN A 361 -28.55 0.46 -19.27
C ASN A 361 -27.22 -0.10 -18.74
N PRO A 362 -27.26 -0.94 -17.68
CA PRO A 362 -26.07 -1.62 -17.20
C PRO A 362 -25.57 -2.66 -18.21
N VAL A 363 -24.29 -2.57 -18.56
CA VAL A 363 -23.56 -3.59 -19.31
C VAL A 363 -22.89 -4.51 -18.32
N LEU A 364 -23.14 -5.82 -18.43
CA LEU A 364 -22.54 -6.82 -17.57
C LEU A 364 -21.51 -7.64 -18.35
N VAL A 365 -20.27 -7.65 -17.88
CA VAL A 365 -19.19 -8.50 -18.38
C VAL A 365 -18.87 -9.56 -17.34
N GLN A 366 -19.08 -10.82 -17.71
CA GLN A 366 -18.71 -11.96 -16.86
C GLN A 366 -17.35 -12.49 -17.30
N VAL A 367 -16.44 -12.62 -16.34
CA VAL A 367 -15.09 -13.14 -16.53
C VAL A 367 -14.97 -14.44 -15.73
N GLN A 368 -14.49 -15.49 -16.37
CA GLN A 368 -14.19 -16.76 -15.72
C GLN A 368 -12.68 -16.99 -15.81
N LEU A 369 -12.09 -17.27 -14.67
CA LEU A 369 -10.67 -17.50 -14.49
C LEU A 369 -10.49 -18.95 -14.06
N GLU A 370 -9.66 -19.69 -14.78
CA GLU A 370 -9.33 -21.06 -14.47
C GLU A 370 -7.82 -21.23 -14.48
N ARG A 371 -7.29 -21.76 -13.39
CA ARG A 371 -5.89 -22.15 -13.27
C ARG A 371 -5.78 -23.64 -13.56
N GLU A 372 -4.86 -23.99 -14.45
CA GLU A 372 -4.62 -25.39 -14.84
C GLU A 372 -4.09 -26.25 -13.68
N GLU A 373 -3.21 -25.69 -12.85
CA GLU A 373 -2.57 -26.40 -11.74
C GLU A 373 -3.03 -25.93 -10.35
N GLU A 374 -3.08 -26.85 -9.38
CA GLU A 374 -3.42 -26.54 -8.00
C GLU A 374 -2.23 -25.87 -7.28
N VAL A 375 -2.40 -24.62 -6.84
CA VAL A 375 -1.31 -23.86 -6.20
C VAL A 375 -1.13 -24.24 -4.74
N THR A 376 0.12 -24.53 -4.38
CA THR A 376 0.52 -24.79 -3.00
C THR A 376 1.53 -23.76 -2.51
N GLY A 377 1.10 -22.89 -1.59
CA GLY A 377 1.93 -21.95 -0.80
C GLY A 377 1.85 -20.47 -1.23
N PRO A 378 2.77 -19.59 -0.77
CA PRO A 378 2.80 -18.14 -1.09
C PRO A 378 3.66 -17.79 -2.30
N VAL A 379 3.49 -16.59 -2.86
CA VAL A 379 4.30 -16.01 -3.94
C VAL A 379 5.80 -16.21 -3.69
N ILE A 380 6.54 -16.64 -4.72
CA ILE A 380 8.00 -16.76 -4.65
C ILE A 380 8.62 -15.43 -5.06
N ALA A 381 9.04 -14.65 -4.05
CA ALA A 381 9.68 -13.35 -4.20
C ALA A 381 10.85 -13.21 -3.20
N PRO A 382 12.02 -13.82 -3.48
CA PRO A 382 13.11 -13.96 -2.51
C PRO A 382 13.74 -12.62 -2.06
N MET A 383 13.50 -11.54 -2.80
CA MET A 383 13.97 -10.20 -2.47
C MET A 383 12.95 -9.38 -1.67
N PHE A 384 11.76 -9.93 -1.39
CA PHE A 384 10.72 -9.25 -0.64
C PHE A 384 10.62 -9.82 0.78
N PRO A 385 10.54 -8.99 1.84
CA PRO A 385 10.73 -9.45 3.22
C PRO A 385 9.53 -10.23 3.81
N GLN A 386 8.34 -10.14 3.21
CA GLN A 386 7.13 -10.77 3.73
C GLN A 386 6.59 -11.83 2.78
N ASN A 387 6.00 -12.89 3.33
CA ASN A 387 5.22 -13.82 2.52
C ASN A 387 3.96 -13.12 2.02
N ARG A 388 3.65 -13.31 0.74
CA ARG A 388 2.48 -12.72 0.10
C ARG A 388 1.65 -13.78 -0.61
N GLU A 389 0.35 -13.58 -0.60
CA GLU A 389 -0.59 -14.27 -1.49
C GLU A 389 -0.77 -13.47 -2.78
N GLU A 390 -1.18 -14.14 -3.84
CA GLU A 390 -1.42 -13.51 -5.13
C GLU A 390 -2.73 -12.70 -5.13
N GLY A 391 -2.61 -11.41 -5.43
CA GLY A 391 -3.74 -10.54 -5.73
C GLY A 391 -3.84 -10.30 -7.24
N TRP A 392 -5.09 -10.18 -7.70
CA TRP A 392 -5.40 -9.90 -9.10
C TRP A 392 -6.39 -8.75 -9.23
N TRP A 393 -6.24 -7.97 -10.29
CA TRP A 393 -7.23 -6.99 -10.75
C TRP A 393 -7.78 -7.41 -12.10
N VAL A 394 -9.10 -7.37 -12.22
CA VAL A 394 -9.80 -7.39 -13.50
C VAL A 394 -10.28 -5.97 -13.76
N VAL A 395 -9.88 -5.37 -14.88
CA VAL A 395 -10.17 -3.97 -15.21
C VAL A 395 -10.77 -3.88 -16.60
N ILE A 396 -11.81 -3.08 -16.77
CA ILE A 396 -12.33 -2.67 -18.07
C ILE A 396 -11.99 -1.21 -18.25
N GLY A 397 -11.41 -0.86 -19.40
CA GLY A 397 -11.07 0.52 -19.73
C GLY A 397 -11.21 0.82 -21.21
N ASP A 398 -11.26 2.12 -21.53
CA ASP A 398 -11.07 2.64 -22.87
C ASP A 398 -9.66 3.26 -22.99
N PRO A 399 -8.74 2.59 -23.71
CA PRO A 399 -7.37 3.08 -23.87
C PRO A 399 -7.28 4.38 -24.66
N LYS A 400 -8.24 4.68 -25.54
CA LYS A 400 -8.21 5.89 -26.38
C LYS A 400 -8.51 7.14 -25.56
N SER A 401 -9.48 7.06 -24.66
CA SER A 401 -9.84 8.16 -23.76
C SER A 401 -9.06 8.15 -22.44
N ASN A 402 -8.24 7.11 -22.19
CA ASN A 402 -7.55 6.88 -20.92
C ASN A 402 -8.53 6.77 -19.73
N SER A 403 -9.71 6.21 -19.98
CA SER A 403 -10.79 6.10 -19.01
C SER A 403 -10.83 4.70 -18.42
N LEU A 404 -10.79 4.60 -17.10
CA LEU A 404 -11.06 3.36 -16.36
C LEU A 404 -12.57 3.28 -16.12
N ILE A 405 -13.17 2.18 -16.59
CA ILE A 405 -14.64 2.03 -16.65
C ILE A 405 -15.15 1.17 -15.50
N SER A 406 -14.47 0.05 -15.22
CA SER A 406 -14.84 -0.85 -14.13
C SER A 406 -13.60 -1.58 -13.63
N ILE A 407 -13.54 -1.87 -12.34
CA ILE A 407 -12.41 -2.56 -11.71
C ILE A 407 -12.94 -3.50 -10.63
N LYS A 408 -12.31 -4.67 -10.50
CA LYS A 408 -12.57 -5.60 -9.41
C LYS A 408 -11.30 -6.30 -8.98
N ARG A 409 -11.05 -6.32 -7.68
CA ARG A 409 -9.94 -7.06 -7.08
C ARG A 409 -10.41 -8.44 -6.63
N LEU A 410 -9.58 -9.45 -6.82
CA LEU A 410 -9.84 -10.80 -6.33
C LEU A 410 -8.55 -11.53 -5.92
N THR A 411 -8.73 -12.61 -5.18
CA THR A 411 -7.74 -13.66 -4.98
C THR A 411 -8.20 -14.90 -5.74
N LEU A 412 -7.26 -15.61 -6.39
CA LEU A 412 -7.56 -16.80 -7.18
C LEU A 412 -6.80 -18.00 -6.62
N GLN A 413 -7.53 -19.04 -6.22
CA GLN A 413 -6.94 -20.33 -5.87
C GLN A 413 -6.85 -21.22 -7.11
N GLN A 414 -8.00 -21.73 -7.58
CA GLN A 414 -8.08 -22.56 -8.79
C GLN A 414 -9.07 -22.01 -9.82
N LYS A 415 -10.30 -21.67 -9.41
CA LYS A 415 -11.32 -21.10 -10.30
C LYS A 415 -11.99 -19.90 -9.66
N ALA A 416 -12.32 -18.88 -10.45
CA ALA A 416 -13.12 -17.76 -10.01
C ALA A 416 -14.06 -17.29 -11.11
N LYS A 417 -15.23 -16.77 -10.70
CA LYS A 417 -16.14 -16.05 -11.59
C LYS A 417 -16.30 -14.64 -11.08
N VAL A 418 -15.99 -13.67 -11.93
CA VAL A 418 -15.99 -12.25 -11.61
C VAL A 418 -16.98 -11.56 -12.52
N LYS A 419 -17.87 -10.77 -11.93
CA LYS A 419 -18.82 -9.93 -12.66
C LYS A 419 -18.39 -8.48 -12.54
N LEU A 420 -18.23 -7.81 -13.67
CA LEU A 420 -17.98 -6.37 -13.76
C LEU A 420 -19.15 -5.74 -14.50
N ASP A 421 -19.65 -4.63 -13.97
CA ASP A 421 -20.72 -3.85 -14.55
C ASP A 421 -20.31 -2.39 -14.72
N PHE A 422 -20.92 -1.73 -15.70
CA PHE A 422 -20.80 -0.31 -15.98
C PHE A 422 -22.00 0.19 -16.77
N VAL A 423 -22.20 1.50 -16.84
CA VAL A 423 -23.32 2.12 -17.58
C VAL A 423 -22.96 2.27 -19.05
N ALA A 424 -23.84 1.83 -19.95
CA ALA A 424 -23.65 2.00 -21.39
C ALA A 424 -23.61 3.49 -21.78
N PRO A 425 -22.60 3.94 -22.54
CA PRO A 425 -22.51 5.33 -23.01
C PRO A 425 -23.55 5.63 -24.10
N ALA A 426 -23.45 6.79 -24.75
CA ALA A 426 -24.30 7.18 -25.86
C ALA A 426 -24.27 6.15 -27.03
N MET A 427 -25.31 6.16 -27.85
CA MET A 427 -25.46 5.28 -29.01
C MET A 427 -24.19 5.22 -29.88
N GLY A 428 -23.83 4.02 -30.32
CA GLY A 428 -22.71 3.76 -31.23
C GLY A 428 -21.87 2.55 -30.82
N VAL A 429 -20.85 2.27 -31.64
CA VAL A 429 -19.89 1.19 -31.39
C VAL A 429 -18.76 1.70 -30.50
N HIS A 430 -18.68 1.16 -29.30
CA HIS A 430 -17.63 1.47 -28.33
C HIS A 430 -16.64 0.31 -28.22
N ASN A 431 -15.35 0.64 -28.14
CA ASN A 431 -14.28 -0.34 -28.06
C ASN A 431 -13.63 -0.24 -26.69
N TYR A 432 -13.58 -1.38 -26.00
CA TYR A 432 -13.04 -1.49 -24.66
C TYR A 432 -11.90 -2.51 -24.64
N THR A 433 -11.11 -2.48 -23.58
CA THR A 433 -10.09 -3.48 -23.31
C THR A 433 -10.29 -4.01 -21.89
N LEU A 434 -10.36 -5.32 -21.78
CA LEU A 434 -10.33 -6.06 -20.53
C LEU A 434 -8.87 -6.36 -20.18
N TYR A 435 -8.45 -5.95 -19.00
CA TYR A 435 -7.12 -6.18 -18.45
C TYR A 435 -7.22 -7.14 -17.27
N PHE A 436 -6.29 -8.08 -17.19
CA PHE A 436 -6.10 -8.95 -16.04
C PHE A 436 -4.66 -8.75 -15.55
N MET A 437 -4.51 -8.17 -14.36
CA MET A 437 -3.23 -7.68 -13.85
C MET A 437 -2.89 -8.34 -12.51
N SER A 438 -1.64 -8.81 -12.36
CA SER A 438 -1.13 -9.32 -11.06
C SER A 438 -0.68 -8.19 -10.15
N ASP A 439 -0.60 -8.43 -8.84
CA ASP A 439 0.09 -7.56 -7.88
C ASP A 439 1.46 -8.08 -7.43
N ALA A 440 1.92 -9.19 -8.02
CA ALA A 440 3.04 -9.98 -7.53
C ALA A 440 4.03 -10.44 -8.61
N TYR A 441 3.56 -10.90 -9.77
CA TYR A 441 4.42 -11.41 -10.84
C TYR A 441 4.34 -10.52 -12.08
N MET A 442 5.47 -10.36 -12.77
CA MET A 442 5.52 -9.62 -14.03
C MET A 442 5.42 -10.57 -15.22
N GLY A 443 4.67 -10.20 -16.25
CA GLY A 443 4.53 -10.99 -17.47
C GLY A 443 3.40 -12.03 -17.41
N CYS A 444 2.51 -11.93 -16.42
CA CYS A 444 1.23 -12.66 -16.37
C CYS A 444 0.04 -11.79 -16.83
N ASP A 445 0.29 -10.53 -17.17
CA ASP A 445 -0.76 -9.58 -17.49
C ASP A 445 -1.38 -9.89 -18.86
N GLN A 446 -2.71 -9.89 -18.94
CA GLN A 446 -3.45 -10.24 -20.16
C GLN A 446 -4.36 -9.10 -20.60
N GLU A 447 -4.47 -8.89 -21.91
CA GLU A 447 -5.30 -7.86 -22.52
C GLU A 447 -6.22 -8.43 -23.60
N TYR A 448 -7.53 -8.19 -23.47
CA TYR A 448 -8.54 -8.63 -24.44
C TYR A 448 -9.37 -7.45 -24.93
N LYS A 449 -9.27 -7.15 -26.23
CA LYS A 449 -10.05 -6.08 -26.87
C LYS A 449 -11.43 -6.60 -27.23
N PHE A 450 -12.46 -5.84 -26.89
CA PHE A 450 -13.83 -6.15 -27.26
C PHE A 450 -14.61 -4.90 -27.65
N SER A 451 -15.71 -5.10 -28.37
CA SER A 451 -16.57 -4.02 -28.83
C SER A 451 -18.00 -4.29 -28.42
N THR A 452 -18.70 -3.22 -28.07
CA THR A 452 -20.11 -3.22 -27.71
C THR A 452 -20.84 -2.23 -28.60
N ASP A 453 -21.90 -2.70 -29.27
CA ASP A 453 -22.78 -1.85 -30.06
C ASP A 453 -23.95 -1.38 -29.19
N VAL A 454 -23.94 -0.09 -28.84
CA VAL A 454 -24.94 0.51 -27.96
C VAL A 454 -26.04 1.12 -28.81
N LYS A 455 -27.26 0.64 -28.60
CA LYS A 455 -28.48 1.09 -29.27
C LYS A 455 -29.08 2.31 -28.57
N GLU A 456 -29.99 2.98 -29.27
CA GLU A 456 -30.76 4.10 -28.73
C GLU A 456 -31.49 3.69 -27.44
N ALA A 457 -31.59 4.63 -26.50
CA ALA A 457 -32.38 4.43 -25.29
C ALA A 457 -33.85 4.21 -25.67
N ASP A 458 -34.60 3.49 -24.83
CA ASP A 458 -36.04 3.45 -25.01
C ASP A 458 -36.58 4.88 -24.88
N SER A 459 -37.23 5.38 -25.94
CA SER A 459 -37.99 6.63 -25.83
C SER A 459 -39.08 6.39 -24.81
N ASP A 460 -39.14 7.20 -23.74
CA ASP A 460 -40.33 7.34 -22.90
C ASP A 460 -41.48 7.91 -23.76
N ALA A 461 -42.03 7.07 -24.62
CA ALA A 461 -43.28 7.28 -25.31
C ALA A 461 -44.31 6.45 -24.57
N ASP A 462 -44.75 6.94 -23.40
CA ASP A 462 -46.07 6.68 -22.80
C ASP A 462 -46.25 7.49 -21.51
N SER A 463 -46.45 8.80 -21.66
CA SER A 463 -47.29 9.57 -20.71
C SER A 463 -47.85 10.82 -21.38
N ASP A 464 -48.60 10.64 -22.46
CA ASP A 464 -49.64 11.59 -22.88
C ASP A 464 -50.59 10.87 -23.83
N SER A 465 -51.53 10.11 -23.24
CA SER A 465 -52.78 9.76 -23.90
C SER A 465 -53.92 9.60 -22.88
N ASP A 466 -54.78 10.63 -22.92
CA ASP A 466 -56.17 10.77 -22.48
C ASP A 466 -56.52 10.93 -20.99
#